data_AF-A0AAN6ME29-F1
#
_entry.id   AF-A0AAN6ME29-F1
#
_cell.length_a   1.000
_cell.length_b   1.000
_cell.length_c   1.000
_cell.angle_alpha   90.00
_cell.angle_beta   90.00
_cell.angle_gamma   90.00
#
_symmetry.space_group_name_H-M   'P 1'
#
loop_
_entity.id
_entity.type
_entity.pdbx_description
1 polymer ?
#
loop_
_entity_poly.entity_id
_entity_poly.type
_entity_poly.pdbx_seq_one_letter_code
_entity_poly.pdbx_strand_id
1 'polypeptide(L)'
;EVVENSYVNSGGDQSLEGSIERRSVLLRPLFEPPREIEIETSRGAHGGGDNVMLQDLFGEPVTDEYMRAASHVDGAASILTGIAANRSIATGQVVMVDDILKVPG
;
A
#
# COMPACT_ATOMS: atom_id res chain seq x y z
N GLU A 1 -2.93 1.25 17.15
CA GLU A 1 -1.49 1.56 17.26
C GLU A 1 -0.75 0.58 16.35
N VAL A 2 0.19 1.06 15.54
CA VAL A 2 1.08 0.19 14.74
C VAL A 2 2.47 0.43 15.29
N VAL A 3 3.07 -0.60 15.88
CA VAL A 3 4.46 -0.55 16.35
C VAL A 3 5.30 -1.35 15.36
N GLU A 4 6.12 -0.65 14.59
CA GLU A 4 7.03 -1.24 13.61
C GLU A 4 8.37 -1.55 14.28
N ASN A 5 8.94 -2.71 14.01
CA ASN A 5 10.32 -2.99 14.40
C ASN A 5 11.28 -2.22 13.48
N SER A 6 12.23 -1.50 14.06
CA SER A 6 13.31 -0.86 13.31
C SER A 6 14.19 -1.93 12.65
N TYR A 7 14.08 -2.06 11.33
CA TYR A 7 14.94 -2.89 10.48
C TYR A 7 15.93 -2.02 9.71
N VAL A 8 17.18 -2.46 9.61
CA VAL A 8 18.21 -1.84 8.75
C VAL A 8 18.49 -2.78 7.59
N ASN A 9 18.04 -2.37 6.40
CA ASN A 9 18.18 -3.12 5.16
C ASN A 9 19.66 -3.12 4.71
N SER A 10 20.44 -4.10 5.22
CA SER A 10 21.79 -4.48 4.75
C SER A 10 22.48 -5.58 5.60
N GLY A 11 21.89 -6.06 6.70
CA GLY A 11 22.60 -7.02 7.58
C GLY A 11 21.78 -8.01 8.39
N GLY A 12 20.45 -8.04 8.25
CA GLY A 12 19.56 -8.93 9.00
C GLY A 12 18.76 -9.89 8.11
N ASP A 13 18.15 -10.90 8.72
CA ASP A 13 17.21 -11.80 8.03
C ASP A 13 16.06 -11.01 7.39
N GLN A 14 15.79 -11.25 6.10
CA GLN A 14 14.73 -10.59 5.33
C GLN A 14 13.34 -10.80 5.96
N SER A 15 13.18 -11.84 6.77
CA SER A 15 11.96 -12.10 7.54
C SER A 15 11.62 -11.01 8.58
N LEU A 16 12.58 -10.15 8.94
CA LEU A 16 12.43 -9.06 9.91
C LEU A 16 12.05 -7.72 9.27
N GLU A 17 12.22 -7.57 7.95
CA GLU A 17 11.87 -6.35 7.21
C GLU A 17 10.35 -6.17 7.19
N GLY A 18 9.87 -5.07 7.79
CA GLY A 18 8.43 -4.82 7.93
C GLY A 18 7.72 -5.74 8.94
N SER A 19 8.45 -6.39 9.85
CA SER A 19 7.84 -7.18 10.94
C SER A 19 7.14 -6.26 11.95
N ILE A 20 5.90 -6.58 12.27
CA ILE A 20 5.05 -5.75 13.13
C ILE A 20 4.74 -6.51 14.41
N GLU A 21 5.06 -5.89 15.55
CA GLU A 21 4.92 -6.50 16.88
C GLU A 21 3.47 -6.45 17.36
N ARG A 22 2.70 -5.44 16.95
CA ARG A 22 1.27 -5.27 17.30
C ARG A 22 0.53 -4.40 16.29
N ARG A 23 -0.63 -4.88 15.82
CA ARG A 23 -1.60 -4.09 15.03
C ARG A 23 -2.94 -4.04 15.78
N SER A 24 -3.36 -2.86 16.19
CA SER A 24 -4.73 -2.61 16.66
C SER A 24 -5.30 -1.38 15.95
N VAL A 25 -6.56 -1.45 15.52
CA VAL A 25 -7.31 -0.26 15.09
C VAL A 25 -8.31 0.06 16.18
N LEU A 26 -8.19 1.22 16.79
CA LEU A 26 -9.14 1.72 17.77
C LEU A 26 -10.01 2.78 17.10
N LEU A 27 -11.20 2.39 16.65
CA LEU A 27 -12.16 3.31 16.07
C LEU A 27 -12.73 4.19 17.17
N ARG A 28 -12.72 5.51 16.96
CA ARG A 28 -13.35 6.50 17.84
C ARG A 28 -14.45 7.22 17.07
N PRO A 29 -15.68 6.68 17.05
CA PRO A 29 -16.78 7.37 16.39
C PRO A 29 -17.11 8.66 17.15
N LEU A 30 -17.61 9.65 16.42
CA LEU A 30 -17.97 10.93 17.02
C LEU A 30 -19.12 10.71 18.01
N PHE A 31 -18.93 11.12 19.28
CA PHE A 31 -19.88 10.99 20.39
C PHE A 31 -20.21 9.56 20.83
N GLU A 32 -19.38 8.58 20.47
CA GLU A 32 -19.54 7.19 20.92
C GLU A 32 -18.28 6.71 21.65
N PRO A 33 -18.40 5.69 22.52
CA PRO A 33 -17.25 5.04 23.11
C PRO A 33 -16.31 4.47 22.03
N PRO A 34 -14.98 4.49 22.25
CA PRO A 34 -14.03 3.83 21.36
C PRO A 34 -14.30 2.32 21.28
N ARG A 35 -14.12 1.73 20.10
CA ARG A 35 -14.17 0.27 19.90
C ARG A 35 -12.92 -0.24 19.19
N GLU A 36 -12.36 -1.32 19.70
CA GLU A 36 -11.25 -2.01 19.04
C GLU A 36 -11.80 -2.81 17.85
N ILE A 37 -11.13 -2.70 16.72
CA ILE A 37 -11.43 -3.41 15.49
C ILE A 37 -10.35 -4.47 15.32
N GLU A 38 -10.77 -5.73 15.34
CA GLU A 38 -9.90 -6.84 14.98
C GLU A 38 -9.56 -6.76 13.49
N ILE A 39 -8.29 -7.02 13.18
CA ILE A 39 -7.77 -7.00 11.81
C ILE A 39 -7.11 -8.35 11.60
N GLU A 40 -7.39 -8.97 10.46
CA GLU A 40 -6.74 -10.21 10.08
C GLU A 40 -5.23 -10.02 9.92
N THR A 41 -4.48 -10.95 10.48
CA THR A 41 -3.01 -10.94 10.39
C THR A 41 -2.57 -11.88 9.28
N SER A 42 -2.04 -11.32 8.20
CA SER A 42 -1.33 -12.08 7.18
C SER A 42 0.14 -12.30 7.59
N ARG A 43 0.67 -13.49 7.28
CA ARG A 43 2.08 -13.83 7.51
C ARG A 43 2.89 -13.64 6.22
N GLY A 44 4.16 -13.27 6.38
CA GLY A 44 5.12 -13.12 5.28
C GLY A 44 5.73 -11.72 5.23
N ALA A 45 6.62 -11.52 4.26
CA ALA A 45 7.29 -10.25 4.02
C ALA A 45 6.27 -9.12 3.75
N HIS A 46 6.61 -7.90 4.16
CA HIS A 46 5.75 -6.72 4.06
C HIS A 46 4.33 -6.94 4.63
N GLY A 47 4.26 -7.64 5.76
CA GLY A 47 2.99 -7.98 6.42
C GLY A 47 2.13 -8.95 5.60
N GLY A 48 2.73 -9.75 4.72
CA GLY A 48 2.06 -10.75 3.88
C GLY A 48 1.58 -10.26 2.52
N GLY A 49 1.79 -8.97 2.19
CA GLY A 49 1.40 -8.40 0.89
C GLY A 49 2.14 -9.04 -0.28
N ASP A 50 3.42 -9.39 -0.10
CA ASP A 50 4.25 -10.00 -1.16
C ASP A 50 3.68 -11.34 -1.62
N ASN A 51 3.18 -12.16 -0.69
CA ASN A 51 2.58 -13.45 -1.04
C ASN A 51 1.33 -13.29 -1.90
N VAL A 52 0.49 -12.29 -1.59
CA VAL A 52 -0.72 -11.98 -2.37
C VAL A 52 -0.32 -11.47 -3.76
N MET A 53 0.61 -10.51 -3.83
CA MET A 53 1.11 -9.95 -5.09
C MET A 53 1.73 -11.03 -5.99
N LEU A 54 2.57 -11.91 -5.44
CA LEU A 54 3.22 -12.98 -6.21
C LEU A 54 2.21 -14.03 -6.70
N GLN A 55 1.17 -14.33 -5.90
CA GLN A 55 0.07 -15.18 -6.33
C GLN A 55 -0.68 -14.56 -7.52
N ASP A 56 -0.95 -13.25 -7.49
CA ASP A 56 -1.60 -12.56 -8.61
C ASP A 56 -0.72 -12.49 -9.87
N LEU A 57 0.60 -12.37 -9.71
CA LEU A 57 1.55 -12.26 -10.83
C LEU A 57 1.92 -13.60 -11.47
N PHE A 58 2.05 -14.65 -10.68
CA PHE A 58 2.64 -15.92 -11.12
C PHE A 58 1.81 -17.16 -10.77
N GLY A 59 0.79 -17.02 -9.93
CA GLY A 59 -0.07 -18.10 -9.48
C GLY A 59 -1.38 -18.18 -10.27
N GLU A 60 -2.28 -19.03 -9.76
CA GLU A 60 -3.67 -19.08 -10.22
C GLU A 60 -4.45 -17.93 -9.57
N PRO A 61 -5.11 -17.05 -10.36
CA PRO A 61 -5.89 -15.96 -9.83
C PRO A 61 -7.01 -16.47 -8.91
N VAL A 62 -7.15 -15.84 -7.75
CA VAL A 62 -8.23 -16.11 -6.79
C VAL A 62 -9.19 -14.91 -6.74
N THR A 63 -10.36 -15.10 -6.13
CA THR A 63 -11.27 -13.98 -5.90
C THR A 63 -10.60 -12.94 -5.00
N ASP A 64 -10.50 -11.72 -5.49
CA ASP A 64 -9.92 -10.59 -4.77
C ASP A 64 -11.01 -9.64 -4.28
N GLU A 65 -11.59 -9.96 -3.13
CA GLU A 65 -12.69 -9.21 -2.49
C GLU A 65 -12.34 -7.72 -2.29
N TYR A 66 -11.07 -7.43 -2.05
CA TYR A 66 -10.59 -6.08 -1.73
C TYR A 66 -10.01 -5.33 -2.94
N MET A 67 -10.04 -5.91 -4.15
CA MET A 67 -9.54 -5.28 -5.38
C MET A 67 -8.11 -4.72 -5.24
N ARG A 68 -7.23 -5.51 -4.63
CA ARG A 68 -5.81 -5.24 -4.41
C ARG A 68 -4.97 -5.42 -5.68
N ALA A 69 -5.35 -6.36 -6.54
CA ALA A 69 -4.59 -6.67 -7.76
C ALA A 69 -4.58 -5.45 -8.70
N ALA A 70 -3.38 -4.95 -9.00
CA ALA A 70 -3.19 -3.79 -9.86
C ALA A 70 -2.88 -4.23 -11.30
N SER A 71 -3.53 -3.60 -12.27
CA SER A 71 -3.20 -3.75 -13.69
C SER A 71 -2.00 -2.90 -14.08
N HIS A 72 -1.52 -3.07 -15.31
CA HIS A 72 -0.51 -2.20 -15.90
C HIS A 72 -0.99 -0.74 -16.05
N VAL A 73 -2.30 -0.51 -16.16
CA VAL A 73 -2.90 0.84 -16.23
C VAL A 73 -2.81 1.52 -14.86
N ASP A 74 -3.13 0.79 -13.79
CA ASP A 74 -3.00 1.28 -12.40
C ASP A 74 -1.54 1.59 -12.08
N GLY A 75 -0.60 0.75 -12.55
CA GLY A 75 0.83 1.01 -12.47
C GLY A 75 1.25 2.30 -13.18
N ALA A 76 0.74 2.55 -14.39
CA ALA A 76 0.99 3.78 -15.12
C ALA A 76 0.43 5.01 -14.38
N ALA A 77 -0.79 4.93 -13.86
CA ALA A 77 -1.42 6.00 -13.08
C ALA A 77 -0.65 6.33 -11.79
N SER A 78 -0.13 5.30 -11.11
CA SER A 78 0.71 5.45 -9.91
C SER A 78 1.99 6.24 -10.22
N ILE A 79 2.71 5.90 -11.29
CA ILE A 79 3.91 6.63 -11.72
C ILE A 79 3.57 8.08 -12.09
N LEU A 80 2.48 8.29 -12.83
CA LEU A 80 2.06 9.63 -13.26
C LEU A 80 1.77 10.56 -12.08
N THR A 81 1.28 10.03 -10.96
CA THR A 81 1.08 10.81 -9.72
C THR A 81 2.38 11.44 -9.26
N GLY A 82 3.48 10.68 -9.23
CA GLY A 82 4.81 11.19 -8.87
C GLY A 82 5.36 12.20 -9.87
N ILE A 83 5.15 11.97 -11.18
CA ILE A 83 5.57 12.91 -12.23
C ILE A 83 4.80 14.23 -12.10
N ALA A 84 3.49 14.19 -11.89
CA ALA A 84 2.65 15.37 -11.70
C ALA A 84 3.08 16.16 -10.45
N ALA A 85 3.31 15.48 -9.34
CA ALA A 85 3.81 16.10 -8.11
C ALA A 85 5.14 16.82 -8.33
N ASN A 86 6.11 16.17 -8.99
CA ASN A 86 7.40 16.78 -9.29
C ASN A 86 7.27 18.03 -10.19
N ARG A 87 6.40 17.98 -11.21
CA ARG A 87 6.13 19.14 -12.07
C ARG A 87 5.45 20.27 -11.29
N SER A 88 4.50 19.93 -10.41
CA SER A 88 3.81 20.90 -9.56
C SER A 88 4.79 21.62 -8.62
N ILE A 89 5.67 20.86 -7.95
CA ILE A 89 6.71 21.43 -7.09
C ILE A 89 7.64 22.36 -7.88
N ALA A 90 8.10 21.92 -9.06
CA ALA A 90 9.03 22.69 -9.87
C ALA A 90 8.43 24.00 -10.42
N THR A 91 7.12 24.03 -10.66
CA THR A 91 6.43 25.17 -11.31
C THR A 91 5.64 26.04 -10.33
N GLY A 92 5.35 25.54 -9.13
CA GLY A 92 4.42 26.17 -8.20
C GLY A 92 2.97 26.22 -8.69
N GLN A 93 2.62 25.44 -9.73
CA GLN A 93 1.28 25.42 -10.32
C GLN A 93 0.58 24.09 -10.05
N VAL A 94 -0.76 24.13 -10.12
CA VAL A 94 -1.57 22.90 -10.19
C VAL A 94 -1.29 22.21 -11.52
N VAL A 95 -1.05 20.90 -11.49
CA VAL A 95 -0.82 20.06 -12.66
C VAL A 95 -1.87 18.95 -12.65
N MET A 96 -2.67 18.86 -13.72
CA MET A 96 -3.58 17.72 -13.89
C MET A 96 -2.82 16.54 -14.44
N VAL A 97 -3.09 15.33 -13.94
CA VAL A 97 -2.45 14.10 -14.40
C VAL A 97 -2.69 13.87 -15.90
N ASP A 98 -3.91 14.15 -16.36
CA ASP A 98 -4.32 14.03 -17.77
C ASP A 98 -3.58 14.96 -18.73
N ASP A 99 -2.97 16.05 -18.23
CA ASP A 99 -2.13 16.94 -19.04
C ASP A 99 -0.75 16.32 -19.35
N ILE A 100 -0.37 15.26 -18.62
CA ILE A 100 0.90 14.54 -18.81
C ILE A 100 0.69 13.35 -19.74
N LEU A 101 -0.26 12.48 -19.40
CA LEU A 101 -0.63 11.31 -20.18
C LEU A 101 -2.04 10.89 -19.78
N LYS A 102 -2.89 10.66 -20.78
CA LYS A 102 -4.21 10.05 -20.56
C LYS A 102 -4.06 8.54 -20.47
N VAL A 103 -4.44 7.97 -19.34
CA VAL A 103 -4.57 6.52 -19.17
C VAL A 103 -5.99 6.07 -19.54
N PRO A 104 -6.16 4.85 -20.08
CA PRO A 104 -7.48 4.26 -20.24
C PRO A 104 -8.22 4.18 -18.89
N GLY A 105 -9.55 4.33 -18.92
CA GLY A 105 -10.42 4.11 -17.77
C GLY A 105 -11.12 2.76 -17.84
#